data_AF-A0A3B4UK69-F1
#
_entry.id   AF-A0A3B4UK69-F1
#
_cell.length_a   1.000
_cell.length_b   1.000
_cell.length_c   1.000
_cell.angle_alpha   90.00
_cell.angle_beta   90.00
_cell.angle_gamma   90.00
#
_symmetry.space_group_name_H-M   'P 1'
#
loop_
_entity.id
_entity.type
_entity.pdbx_description
1 polymer ?
#
loop_
_entity_poly.entity_id
_entity_poly.type
_entity_poly.pdbx_seq_one_letter_code
_entity_poly.pdbx_strand_id
1 'polypeptide(L)'
;MKVLTLWQKVQLFYQGILENGDKRTDKWLLVHSPGPISCIFLCYLIVIWAGPKLMAKRQPVNLKPVLIVYNFAMVCLSAYMFYEFTASSWSARYSLLCQPVDYSDSPLAMRMARVCWWFYFSKVIELSDTIFFILRKKNGQLTFLHVYHHATMIFNWWAGVKYVAGGQCEYNLTKRLENRTNCANFVYLSTCLSIAFLIGLINSLVHVVMYLYYGLAALGPGVTRYLWWKRYLTSLQLLQFFIVTIHTTYNLFADCDFPDSMNVVVLAYSLSLIALFSNFYYHSYLAKKTKKT
;
A
#
# COMPACT_ATOMS: atom_id res chain seq x y z
N MET A 1 10.14 40.90 -10.77
CA MET A 1 9.84 39.50 -10.45
C MET A 1 8.37 39.41 -10.04
N LYS A 2 7.48 38.81 -10.84
CA LYS A 2 6.05 38.74 -10.49
C LYS A 2 5.87 37.75 -9.33
N VAL A 3 5.34 38.22 -8.20
CA VAL A 3 5.00 37.35 -7.07
C VAL A 3 3.75 36.56 -7.45
N LEU A 4 3.89 35.23 -7.54
CA LEU A 4 2.76 34.33 -7.78
C LEU A 4 1.80 34.36 -6.59
N THR A 5 0.50 34.48 -6.87
CA THR A 5 -0.56 34.31 -5.87
C THR A 5 -0.58 32.87 -5.35
N LEU A 6 -1.13 32.66 -4.15
CA LEU A 6 -1.29 31.31 -3.58
C LEU A 6 -2.05 30.37 -4.53
N TRP A 7 -3.11 30.88 -5.16
CA TRP A 7 -3.89 30.12 -6.14
C TRP A 7 -3.06 29.70 -7.35
N GLN A 8 -2.26 30.61 -7.91
CA GLN A 8 -1.35 30.29 -9.01
C GLN A 8 -0.28 29.26 -8.60
N LYS A 9 0.23 29.33 -7.36
CA LYS A 9 1.15 28.30 -6.83
C LYS A 9 0.48 26.93 -6.73
N VAL A 10 -0.77 26.89 -6.25
CA VAL A 10 -1.55 25.64 -6.17
C VAL A 10 -1.84 25.08 -7.56
N GLN A 11 -2.20 25.93 -8.52
CA GLN A 11 -2.43 25.50 -9.90
C GLN A 11 -1.15 24.97 -10.55
N LEU A 12 -0.02 25.66 -10.37
CA LEU A 12 1.28 25.20 -10.88
C LEU A 12 1.70 23.88 -10.25
N PHE A 13 1.50 23.72 -8.95
CA PHE A 13 1.75 22.46 -8.26
C PHE A 13 0.85 21.35 -8.83
N TYR A 14 -0.45 21.60 -8.96
CA TYR A 14 -1.42 20.65 -9.50
C TYR A 14 -1.08 20.22 -10.92
N GLN A 15 -0.74 21.16 -11.81
CA GLN A 15 -0.30 20.85 -13.16
C GLN A 15 1.01 20.05 -13.16
N GLY A 16 1.94 20.38 -12.26
CA GLY A 16 3.16 19.59 -12.05
C GLY A 16 2.87 18.13 -11.67
N ILE A 17 1.82 17.86 -10.89
CA ILE A 17 1.38 16.48 -10.58
C ILE A 17 0.92 15.75 -11.84
N LEU A 18 0.15 16.43 -12.68
CA LEU A 18 -0.44 15.81 -13.87
C LEU A 18 0.60 15.55 -14.95
N GLU A 19 1.48 16.52 -15.20
CA GLU A 19 2.44 16.50 -16.30
C GLU A 19 3.59 15.52 -16.08
N ASN A 20 4.10 15.40 -14.84
CA ASN A 20 5.27 14.59 -14.51
C ASN A 20 4.99 13.09 -14.30
N GLY A 21 3.75 12.64 -14.49
CA GLY A 21 3.39 11.23 -14.38
C GLY A 21 3.83 10.36 -15.56
N ASP A 22 3.95 9.06 -15.30
CA ASP A 22 4.12 8.01 -16.30
C ASP A 22 2.91 7.98 -17.25
N LYS A 23 3.16 8.31 -18.52
CA LYS A 23 2.11 8.42 -19.54
C LYS A 23 1.39 7.10 -19.82
N ARG A 24 2.02 5.97 -19.50
CA ARG A 24 1.44 4.62 -19.71
C ARG A 24 0.22 4.39 -18.82
N THR A 25 0.23 4.96 -17.62
CA THR A 25 -0.82 4.74 -16.61
C THR A 25 -1.83 5.89 -16.52
N ASP A 26 -1.63 6.99 -17.26
CA ASP A 26 -2.46 8.20 -17.19
C ASP A 26 -3.95 7.96 -17.46
N LYS A 27 -4.29 6.98 -18.30
CA LYS A 27 -5.68 6.63 -18.65
C LYS A 27 -6.31 5.61 -17.69
N TRP A 28 -5.54 5.10 -16.73
CA TRP A 28 -6.01 4.05 -15.84
C TRP A 28 -6.88 4.64 -14.73
N LEU A 29 -7.83 3.82 -14.29
CA LEU A 29 -8.83 4.20 -13.31
C LEU A 29 -8.16 4.68 -12.01
N LEU A 30 -8.57 5.87 -11.54
CA LEU A 30 -8.08 6.56 -10.34
C LEU A 30 -6.61 7.02 -10.37
N VAL A 31 -5.91 6.91 -11.51
CA VAL A 31 -4.48 7.29 -11.60
C VAL A 31 -4.29 8.73 -12.08
N HIS A 32 -5.07 9.17 -13.07
CA HIS A 32 -4.86 10.43 -13.80
C HIS A 32 -4.53 11.63 -12.90
N SER A 33 -5.33 11.85 -11.85
CA SER A 33 -5.19 12.96 -10.91
C SER A 33 -5.36 12.49 -9.46
N PRO A 34 -4.83 13.23 -8.47
CA PRO A 34 -5.02 12.91 -7.04
C PRO A 34 -6.41 13.28 -6.53
N GLY A 35 -7.24 13.94 -7.34
CA GLY A 35 -8.58 14.41 -6.96
C GLY A 35 -9.49 13.26 -6.50
N PRO A 36 -9.75 12.25 -7.36
CA PRO A 36 -10.58 11.10 -6.99
C PRO A 36 -10.11 10.37 -5.73
N ILE A 37 -8.80 10.15 -5.55
CA ILE A 37 -8.28 9.50 -4.35
C ILE A 37 -8.42 10.37 -3.11
N SER A 38 -8.19 11.67 -3.22
CA SER A 38 -8.45 12.61 -2.13
C SER A 38 -9.93 12.59 -1.72
N CYS A 39 -10.86 12.50 -2.68
CA CYS A 39 -12.29 12.36 -2.39
C CYS A 39 -12.60 11.05 -1.66
N ILE A 40 -12.06 9.91 -2.13
CA ILE A 40 -12.24 8.61 -1.46
C ILE A 40 -11.70 8.66 -0.02
N PHE A 41 -10.53 9.27 0.19
CA PHE A 41 -9.94 9.44 1.51
C PHE A 41 -10.81 10.29 2.43
N LEU A 42 -11.33 11.42 1.96
CA LEU A 42 -12.23 12.26 2.75
C LEU A 42 -13.52 11.52 3.11
N CYS A 43 -14.12 10.79 2.15
CA CYS A 43 -15.26 9.92 2.41
C CYS A 43 -14.94 8.86 3.47
N TYR A 44 -13.76 8.24 3.39
CA TYR A 44 -13.30 7.26 4.37
C TYR A 44 -13.19 7.84 5.78
N LEU A 45 -12.62 9.05 5.94
CA LEU A 45 -12.56 9.75 7.22
C LEU A 45 -13.95 10.08 7.76
N ILE A 46 -14.87 10.53 6.91
CA ILE A 46 -16.27 10.78 7.27
C ILE A 46 -16.92 9.49 7.78
N VAL A 47 -16.70 8.36 7.11
CA VAL A 47 -17.23 7.06 7.53
C VAL A 47 -16.65 6.62 8.88
N ILE A 48 -15.36 6.81 9.13
CA ILE A 48 -14.75 6.49 10.43
C ILE A 48 -15.31 7.37 11.55
N TRP A 49 -15.56 8.66 11.28
CA TRP A 49 -16.04 9.59 12.29
C TRP A 49 -17.55 9.46 12.55
N ALA A 50 -18.36 9.36 11.49
CA ALA A 50 -19.82 9.29 11.58
C ALA A 50 -20.32 7.86 11.79
N GLY A 51 -19.69 6.85 11.18
CA GLY A 51 -20.15 5.46 11.17
C GLY A 51 -20.38 4.87 12.57
N PRO A 52 -19.39 4.93 13.49
CA PRO A 52 -19.59 4.46 14.87
C PRO A 52 -20.70 5.20 15.62
N LYS A 53 -20.87 6.51 15.38
CA LYS A 53 -21.94 7.32 16.00
C LYS A 53 -23.31 6.92 15.49
N LEU A 54 -23.44 6.69 14.18
CA LEU A 54 -24.68 6.23 13.55
C LEU A 54 -25.04 4.80 13.99
N MET A 55 -24.03 3.94 14.17
CA MET A 55 -24.20 2.56 14.63
C MET A 55 -24.37 2.43 16.16
N ALA A 56 -24.16 3.50 16.93
CA ALA A 56 -24.31 3.47 18.39
C ALA A 56 -25.73 3.03 18.79
N LYS A 57 -26.75 3.62 18.14
CA LYS A 57 -28.18 3.34 18.38
C LYS A 57 -28.75 2.19 17.54
N ARG A 58 -27.95 1.55 16.68
CA ARG A 58 -28.38 0.46 15.79
C ARG A 58 -27.83 -0.88 16.24
N GLN A 59 -28.53 -1.95 15.87
CA GLN A 59 -28.05 -3.33 16.03
C GLN A 59 -26.95 -3.65 15.01
N PRO A 60 -25.98 -4.54 15.33
CA PRO A 60 -24.93 -4.93 14.40
C PRO A 60 -25.52 -5.65 13.18
N VAL A 61 -25.06 -5.28 11.99
CA VAL A 61 -25.56 -5.84 10.73
C VAL A 61 -24.99 -7.25 10.51
N ASN A 62 -25.84 -8.20 10.12
CA ASN A 62 -25.41 -9.55 9.74
C ASN A 62 -24.81 -9.55 8.32
N LEU A 63 -23.50 -9.36 8.25
CA LEU A 63 -22.73 -9.35 6.99
C LEU A 63 -22.00 -10.66 6.73
N LYS A 64 -22.40 -11.78 7.37
CA LYS A 64 -21.70 -13.07 7.23
C LYS A 64 -21.50 -13.50 5.76
N PRO A 65 -22.54 -13.58 4.90
CA PRO A 65 -22.35 -14.01 3.51
C PRO A 65 -21.49 -13.03 2.72
N VAL A 66 -21.68 -11.72 2.94
CA VAL A 66 -20.89 -10.66 2.30
C VAL A 66 -19.41 -10.81 2.65
N LEU A 67 -19.10 -11.03 3.93
CA LEU A 67 -17.73 -11.23 4.38
C LEU A 67 -17.10 -12.50 3.82
N ILE A 68 -17.85 -13.59 3.70
CA ILE A 68 -17.33 -14.83 3.10
C ILE A 68 -16.92 -14.54 1.65
N VAL A 69 -17.84 -14.00 0.84
CA VAL A 69 -17.57 -13.67 -0.57
C VAL A 69 -16.41 -12.68 -0.69
N TYR A 70 -16.44 -11.61 0.09
CA TYR A 70 -15.38 -10.58 0.07
C TYR A 70 -14.00 -11.15 0.42
N ASN A 71 -13.86 -11.89 1.52
CA ASN A 71 -12.56 -12.41 1.94
C ASN A 71 -12.02 -13.43 0.93
N PHE A 72 -12.86 -14.31 0.37
CA PHE A 72 -12.40 -15.24 -0.68
C PHE A 72 -12.06 -14.53 -1.99
N ALA A 73 -12.81 -13.49 -2.37
CA ALA A 73 -12.47 -12.67 -3.53
C ALA A 73 -11.12 -11.96 -3.32
N MET A 74 -10.85 -11.46 -2.12
CA MET A 74 -9.56 -10.87 -1.76
C MET A 74 -8.42 -11.91 -1.79
N VAL A 75 -8.66 -13.15 -1.35
CA VAL A 75 -7.68 -14.25 -1.51
C VAL A 75 -7.35 -14.47 -2.98
N CYS A 76 -8.36 -14.56 -3.86
CA CYS A 76 -8.14 -14.73 -5.29
C CYS A 76 -7.39 -13.56 -5.90
N LEU A 77 -7.75 -12.32 -5.55
CA LEU A 77 -7.07 -11.11 -6.02
C LEU A 77 -5.61 -11.08 -5.55
N SER A 78 -5.33 -11.37 -4.27
CA SER A 78 -3.98 -11.41 -3.74
C SER A 78 -3.14 -12.53 -4.37
N ALA A 79 -3.73 -13.70 -4.63
CA ALA A 79 -3.05 -14.80 -5.31
C ALA A 79 -2.71 -14.45 -6.77
N TYR A 80 -3.64 -13.80 -7.46
CA TYR A 80 -3.42 -13.26 -8.81
C TYR A 80 -2.28 -12.26 -8.83
N MET A 81 -2.28 -11.27 -7.93
CA MET A 81 -1.20 -10.28 -7.84
C MET A 81 0.15 -10.92 -7.52
N PHE A 82 0.19 -11.88 -6.59
CA PHE A 82 1.41 -12.62 -6.26
C PHE A 82 1.97 -13.38 -7.48
N TYR A 83 1.10 -14.06 -8.21
CA TYR A 83 1.47 -14.74 -9.46
C TYR A 83 2.01 -13.75 -10.49
N GLU A 84 1.31 -12.65 -10.74
CA GLU A 84 1.72 -11.67 -11.75
C GLU A 84 3.03 -10.96 -11.40
N PHE A 85 3.25 -10.62 -10.12
CA PHE A 85 4.55 -10.09 -9.68
C PHE A 85 5.66 -11.10 -9.92
N THR A 86 5.48 -12.35 -9.51
CA THR A 86 6.48 -13.42 -9.67
C THR A 86 6.77 -13.70 -11.15
N ALA A 87 5.73 -13.84 -11.96
CA ALA A 87 5.86 -14.14 -13.38
C ALA A 87 6.50 -12.97 -14.13
N SER A 88 6.12 -11.73 -13.83
CA SER A 88 6.72 -10.54 -14.45
C SER A 88 8.19 -10.40 -14.08
N SER A 89 8.55 -10.59 -12.81
CA SER A 89 9.95 -10.50 -12.36
C SER A 89 10.80 -11.62 -12.93
N TRP A 90 10.27 -12.86 -13.01
CA TRP A 90 10.98 -14.00 -13.56
C TRP A 90 11.22 -13.85 -15.06
N SER A 91 10.18 -13.50 -15.82
CA SER A 91 10.27 -13.31 -17.27
C SER A 91 11.19 -12.15 -17.65
N ALA A 92 11.24 -11.09 -16.85
CA ALA A 92 12.11 -9.95 -17.08
C ALA A 92 13.50 -10.08 -16.41
N ARG A 93 13.80 -11.23 -15.77
CA ARG A 93 15.07 -11.52 -15.07
C ARG A 93 15.47 -10.45 -14.07
N TYR A 94 14.51 -10.00 -13.27
CA TYR A 94 14.72 -8.92 -12.30
C TYR A 94 15.73 -9.32 -11.23
N SER A 95 16.65 -8.40 -10.93
CA SER A 95 17.48 -8.49 -9.74
C SER A 95 16.66 -8.10 -8.51
N LEU A 96 16.80 -8.88 -7.43
CA LEU A 96 16.21 -8.56 -6.13
C LEU A 96 16.94 -7.42 -5.40
N LEU A 97 18.08 -6.97 -5.91
CA LEU A 97 18.92 -5.94 -5.30
C LEU A 97 18.70 -4.59 -6.01
N CYS A 98 19.17 -4.47 -7.26
CA CYS A 98 18.97 -3.27 -8.07
C CYS A 98 18.33 -3.59 -9.42
N GLN A 99 17.15 -3.03 -9.68
CA GLN A 99 16.39 -3.23 -10.90
C GLN A 99 15.72 -1.93 -11.39
N PRO A 100 16.15 -1.30 -12.50
CA PRO A 100 15.53 -0.11 -13.11
C PRO A 100 14.12 -0.32 -13.66
N VAL A 101 13.36 0.79 -13.70
CA VAL A 101 12.02 0.93 -14.29
C VAL A 101 12.24 0.77 -15.76
N ASP A 102 11.59 -0.23 -16.32
CA ASP A 102 11.38 -0.22 -17.75
C ASP A 102 10.18 0.69 -18.06
N TYR A 103 10.46 1.92 -18.51
CA TYR A 103 9.45 2.89 -18.95
C TYR A 103 8.95 2.64 -20.39
N SER A 104 9.39 1.58 -21.04
CA SER A 104 8.91 1.23 -22.38
C SER A 104 7.47 0.70 -22.34
N ASP A 105 6.84 0.68 -23.52
CA ASP A 105 5.56 0.01 -23.76
C ASP A 105 5.74 -1.50 -24.04
N SER A 106 6.87 -2.09 -23.63
CA SER A 106 7.11 -3.51 -23.83
C SER A 106 6.03 -4.36 -23.11
N PRO A 107 5.66 -5.53 -23.65
CA PRO A 107 4.66 -6.39 -23.01
C PRO A 107 5.00 -6.74 -21.55
N LEU A 108 6.29 -6.88 -21.21
CA LEU A 108 6.76 -7.17 -19.87
C LEU A 108 6.69 -5.95 -18.94
N ALA A 109 7.10 -4.77 -19.42
CA ALA A 109 6.99 -3.52 -18.67
C ALA A 109 5.53 -3.17 -18.37
N MET A 110 4.66 -3.28 -19.37
CA MET A 110 3.22 -3.05 -19.22
C MET A 110 2.54 -4.10 -18.33
N ARG A 111 3.08 -5.33 -18.26
CA ARG A 111 2.59 -6.37 -17.34
C ARG A 111 2.92 -6.01 -15.90
N MET A 112 4.16 -5.57 -15.62
CA MET A 112 4.56 -5.09 -14.30
C MET A 112 3.74 -3.86 -13.87
N ALA A 113 3.59 -2.86 -14.75
CA ALA A 113 2.77 -1.69 -14.50
C ALA A 113 1.32 -2.07 -14.14
N ARG A 114 0.71 -3.01 -14.89
CA ARG A 114 -0.66 -3.50 -14.64
C ARG A 114 -0.81 -4.14 -13.27
N VAL A 115 0.13 -4.98 -12.83
CA VAL A 115 0.06 -5.58 -11.50
C VAL A 115 0.28 -4.55 -10.39
N CYS A 116 1.15 -3.55 -10.59
CA CYS A 116 1.27 -2.41 -9.67
C CYS A 116 -0.06 -1.64 -9.55
N TRP A 117 -0.79 -1.44 -10.65
CA TRP A 117 -2.12 -0.84 -10.60
C TRP A 117 -3.14 -1.70 -9.88
N TRP A 118 -3.18 -3.01 -10.12
CA TRP A 118 -4.04 -3.93 -9.37
C TRP A 118 -3.74 -3.92 -7.88
N PHE A 119 -2.45 -3.84 -7.52
CA PHE A 119 -2.03 -3.73 -6.13
C PHE A 119 -2.51 -2.43 -5.49
N TYR A 120 -2.34 -1.29 -6.16
CA TYR A 120 -2.89 -0.01 -5.73
C TYR A 120 -4.43 -0.07 -5.58
N PHE A 121 -5.13 -0.58 -6.59
CA PHE A 121 -6.58 -0.66 -6.57
C PHE A 121 -7.09 -1.59 -5.46
N SER A 122 -6.33 -2.66 -5.14
CA SER A 122 -6.63 -3.51 -3.99
C SER A 122 -6.66 -2.71 -2.69
N LYS A 123 -5.79 -1.71 -2.49
CA LYS A 123 -5.78 -0.87 -1.28
C LYS A 123 -7.01 0.00 -1.15
N VAL A 124 -7.61 0.41 -2.27
CA VAL A 124 -8.90 1.08 -2.28
C VAL A 124 -10.02 0.13 -1.86
N ILE A 125 -10.01 -1.12 -2.34
CA ILE A 125 -10.98 -2.15 -1.96
C ILE A 125 -10.85 -2.48 -0.45
N GLU A 126 -9.62 -2.59 0.06
CA GLU A 126 -9.32 -2.88 1.46
C GLU A 126 -9.86 -1.83 2.44
N LEU A 127 -10.19 -0.61 1.99
CA LEU A 127 -10.89 0.38 2.84
C LEU A 127 -12.25 -0.13 3.33
N SER A 128 -12.87 -1.06 2.58
CA SER A 128 -14.13 -1.69 2.97
C SER A 128 -14.01 -2.56 4.24
N ASP A 129 -12.81 -3.02 4.62
CA ASP A 129 -12.58 -3.73 5.89
C ASP A 129 -13.03 -2.89 7.09
N THR A 130 -12.67 -1.60 7.06
CA THR A 130 -13.07 -0.62 8.07
C THR A 130 -14.59 -0.47 8.13
N ILE A 131 -15.25 -0.42 6.97
CA ILE A 131 -16.70 -0.33 6.87
C ILE A 131 -17.34 -1.56 7.52
N PHE A 132 -16.82 -2.76 7.23
CA PHE A 132 -17.32 -4.00 7.84
C PHE A 132 -17.13 -4.03 9.36
N PHE A 133 -16.01 -3.52 9.88
CA PHE A 133 -15.80 -3.42 11.33
C PHE A 133 -16.83 -2.51 12.00
N ILE A 134 -17.11 -1.36 11.39
CA ILE A 134 -18.09 -0.39 11.89
C ILE A 134 -19.51 -0.99 11.87
N LEU A 135 -19.94 -1.56 10.74
CA LEU A 135 -21.29 -2.12 10.57
C LEU A 135 -21.54 -3.33 11.49
N ARG A 136 -20.49 -4.07 11.87
CA ARG A 136 -20.57 -5.18 12.82
C ARG A 136 -20.35 -4.78 14.28
N LYS A 137 -20.18 -3.48 14.56
CA LYS A 137 -19.86 -2.92 15.87
C LYS A 137 -18.61 -3.56 16.50
N LYS A 138 -17.62 -3.90 15.67
CA LYS A 138 -16.31 -4.44 16.09
C LYS A 138 -15.29 -3.32 16.28
N ASN A 139 -15.64 -2.31 17.07
CA ASN A 139 -14.82 -1.11 17.29
C ASN A 139 -13.42 -1.42 17.84
N GLY A 140 -13.24 -2.55 18.53
CA GLY A 140 -11.91 -3.00 18.97
C GLY A 140 -10.95 -3.36 17.82
N GLN A 141 -11.45 -3.57 16.60
CA GLN A 141 -10.63 -3.76 15.39
C GLN A 141 -10.29 -2.43 14.72
N LEU A 142 -11.07 -1.37 14.97
CA LEU A 142 -10.85 -0.02 14.45
C LEU A 142 -9.79 0.71 15.30
N THR A 143 -8.55 0.25 15.20
CA THR A 143 -7.40 0.80 15.92
C THR A 143 -6.77 1.97 15.17
N PHE A 144 -5.98 2.79 15.87
CA PHE A 144 -5.14 3.81 15.21
C PHE A 144 -4.24 3.21 14.14
N LEU A 145 -3.61 2.06 14.44
CA LEU A 145 -2.75 1.33 13.50
C LEU A 145 -3.49 0.99 12.21
N HIS A 146 -4.72 0.43 12.33
CA HIS A 146 -5.56 0.08 11.18
C HIS A 146 -5.86 1.32 10.34
N VAL A 147 -6.38 2.39 10.96
CA VAL A 147 -6.76 3.61 10.25
C VAL A 147 -5.55 4.27 9.59
N TYR A 148 -4.44 4.43 10.32
CA TYR A 148 -3.20 5.02 9.82
C TYR A 148 -2.70 4.27 8.59
N HIS A 149 -2.55 2.94 8.68
CA HIS A 149 -2.08 2.11 7.58
C HIS A 149 -3.00 2.21 6.34
N HIS A 150 -4.30 2.00 6.49
CA HIS A 150 -5.22 2.03 5.34
C HIS A 150 -5.34 3.44 4.72
N ALA A 151 -5.25 4.50 5.53
CA ALA A 151 -5.26 5.88 5.07
C ALA A 151 -4.01 6.26 4.26
N THR A 152 -2.82 5.84 4.71
CA THR A 152 -1.56 6.21 4.05
C THR A 152 -1.29 5.36 2.82
N MET A 153 -1.66 4.07 2.84
CA MET A 153 -1.36 3.13 1.76
C MET A 153 -1.99 3.54 0.42
N ILE A 154 -3.20 4.11 0.42
CA ILE A 154 -3.85 4.55 -0.83
C ILE A 154 -3.08 5.67 -1.54
N PHE A 155 -2.49 6.62 -0.80
CA PHE A 155 -1.70 7.71 -1.38
C PHE A 155 -0.31 7.25 -1.81
N ASN A 156 0.34 6.44 -0.97
CA ASN A 156 1.66 5.89 -1.28
C ASN A 156 1.64 5.06 -2.58
N TRP A 157 0.62 4.21 -2.74
CA TRP A 157 0.50 3.37 -3.93
C TRP A 157 -0.06 4.09 -5.14
N TRP A 158 -0.90 5.12 -4.96
CA TRP A 158 -1.28 6.02 -6.04
C TRP A 158 -0.05 6.73 -6.64
N ALA A 159 0.83 7.28 -5.79
CA ALA A 159 2.07 7.90 -6.22
C ALA A 159 2.98 6.89 -6.95
N GLY A 160 3.10 5.66 -6.42
CA GLY A 160 3.86 4.60 -7.08
C GLY A 160 3.39 4.30 -8.50
N VAL A 161 2.08 4.15 -8.73
CA VAL A 161 1.52 3.87 -10.06
C VAL A 161 1.55 5.09 -10.99
N LYS A 162 1.39 6.31 -10.44
CA LYS A 162 1.41 7.55 -11.23
C LYS A 162 2.81 7.89 -11.74
N TYR A 163 3.86 7.64 -10.97
CA TYR A 163 5.21 8.10 -11.32
C TYR A 163 6.16 6.97 -11.71
N VAL A 164 5.97 5.76 -11.18
CA VAL A 164 7.01 4.73 -11.20
C VAL A 164 6.39 3.35 -11.45
N ALA A 165 5.61 3.17 -12.52
CA ALA A 165 4.92 1.89 -12.75
C ALA A 165 5.88 0.78 -13.29
N GLY A 166 6.69 0.18 -12.40
CA GLY A 166 7.66 -0.92 -12.64
C GLY A 166 9.12 -0.50 -12.35
N GLY A 167 9.98 -1.36 -11.77
CA GLY A 167 11.42 -1.11 -11.43
C GLY A 167 11.87 0.23 -10.77
N GLN A 168 13.16 0.59 -10.79
CA GLN A 168 13.83 1.81 -10.24
C GLN A 168 13.94 3.03 -11.20
N CYS A 169 13.72 4.26 -10.74
CA CYS A 169 13.89 5.43 -11.60
C CYS A 169 15.36 5.63 -11.97
N GLU A 170 15.71 5.46 -13.24
CA GLU A 170 17.04 5.84 -13.75
C GLU A 170 17.08 7.34 -14.05
N TYR A 171 18.01 8.05 -13.40
CA TYR A 171 18.28 9.46 -13.69
C TYR A 171 19.15 9.53 -14.94
N ASN A 172 18.54 9.62 -16.13
CA ASN A 172 19.29 9.78 -17.37
C ASN A 172 20.06 11.11 -17.36
N LEU A 173 21.38 11.02 -17.12
CA LEU A 173 22.33 12.14 -17.05
C LEU A 173 22.46 12.92 -18.38
N THR A 174 21.90 12.41 -19.48
CA THR A 174 21.86 13.07 -20.80
C THR A 174 20.79 14.16 -20.93
N LYS A 175 19.78 14.22 -20.06
CA LYS A 175 18.80 15.34 -20.01
C LYS A 175 19.26 16.53 -19.16
N ARG A 176 20.54 16.60 -18.78
CA ARG A 176 21.12 17.59 -17.85
C ARG A 176 21.14 19.03 -18.37
N LEU A 177 20.80 19.28 -19.65
CA LEU A 177 20.92 20.60 -20.25
C LEU A 177 19.60 21.36 -20.48
N GLU A 178 18.41 20.76 -20.35
CA GLU A 178 17.19 21.46 -20.81
C GLU A 178 16.09 21.78 -19.79
N ASN A 179 16.13 21.32 -18.52
CA ASN A 179 15.18 21.86 -17.52
C ASN A 179 15.55 21.56 -16.06
N ARG A 180 16.23 22.50 -15.41
CA ARG A 180 16.76 22.37 -14.03
C ARG A 180 15.73 22.57 -12.90
N THR A 181 14.45 22.82 -13.17
CA THR A 181 13.52 23.31 -12.14
C THR A 181 12.27 22.47 -11.88
N ASN A 182 11.89 21.55 -12.78
CA ASN A 182 10.57 20.91 -12.69
C ASN A 182 10.58 19.51 -12.04
N CYS A 183 11.68 18.76 -12.10
CA CYS A 183 11.77 17.46 -11.41
C CYS A 183 12.12 17.64 -9.92
N ALA A 184 13.04 18.53 -9.57
CA ALA A 184 13.64 18.57 -8.22
C ALA A 184 12.65 18.81 -7.06
N ASN A 185 11.53 19.51 -7.29
CA ASN A 185 10.53 19.75 -6.25
C ASN A 185 9.43 18.68 -6.19
N PHE A 186 9.26 17.87 -7.24
CA PHE A 186 8.24 16.81 -7.32
C PHE A 186 8.83 15.40 -7.08
N VAL A 187 10.15 15.29 -7.16
CA VAL A 187 10.98 14.14 -6.80
C VAL A 187 10.82 13.72 -5.33
N TYR A 188 10.19 14.54 -4.48
CA TYR A 188 9.89 14.20 -3.09
C TYR A 188 8.77 13.15 -2.89
N LEU A 189 8.15 12.65 -3.96
CA LEU A 189 7.10 11.62 -3.89
C LEU A 189 7.37 10.39 -4.78
N SER A 190 8.49 10.37 -5.50
CA SER A 190 8.82 9.31 -6.47
C SER A 190 9.86 8.35 -5.89
N THR A 191 9.41 7.31 -5.21
CA THR A 191 10.30 6.25 -4.70
C THR A 191 10.72 5.30 -5.82
N CYS A 192 12.01 4.97 -5.81
CA CYS A 192 12.67 3.91 -6.57
C CYS A 192 12.03 2.52 -6.29
N LEU A 193 11.62 1.81 -7.32
CA LEU A 193 10.63 0.73 -7.24
C LEU A 193 11.19 -0.67 -7.62
N SER A 194 12.44 -0.95 -7.18
CA SER A 194 12.78 -2.31 -6.75
C SER A 194 12.03 -2.69 -5.46
N ILE A 195 11.80 -1.68 -4.59
CA ILE A 195 11.06 -1.81 -3.35
C ILE A 195 9.60 -2.17 -3.60
N ALA A 196 8.89 -1.54 -4.55
CA ALA A 196 7.45 -1.80 -4.68
C ALA A 196 7.12 -3.14 -5.35
N PHE A 197 7.97 -3.68 -6.23
CA PHE A 197 7.84 -5.08 -6.65
C PHE A 197 7.99 -6.02 -5.45
N LEU A 198 9.07 -5.89 -4.67
CA LEU A 198 9.32 -6.79 -3.55
C LEU A 198 8.25 -6.65 -2.44
N ILE A 199 7.86 -5.41 -2.12
CA ILE A 199 6.74 -5.14 -1.20
C ILE A 199 5.45 -5.71 -1.77
N GLY A 200 5.15 -5.47 -3.04
CA GLY A 200 3.94 -5.96 -3.70
C GLY A 200 3.86 -7.49 -3.67
N LEU A 201 4.98 -8.16 -3.96
CA LEU A 201 5.13 -9.61 -3.92
C LEU A 201 4.90 -10.16 -2.51
N ILE A 202 5.67 -9.69 -1.52
CA ILE A 202 5.57 -10.20 -0.14
C ILE A 202 4.21 -9.85 0.46
N ASN A 203 3.72 -8.62 0.27
CA ASN A 203 2.42 -8.21 0.79
C ASN A 203 1.28 -9.02 0.19
N SER A 204 1.30 -9.28 -1.12
CA SER A 204 0.28 -10.11 -1.76
C SER A 204 0.28 -11.52 -1.18
N LEU A 205 1.45 -12.12 -0.95
CA LEU A 205 1.56 -13.43 -0.30
C LEU A 205 1.00 -13.41 1.12
N VAL A 206 1.36 -12.42 1.94
CA VAL A 206 0.84 -12.29 3.30
C VAL A 206 -0.67 -12.04 3.30
N HIS A 207 -1.18 -11.26 2.35
CA HIS A 207 -2.61 -10.99 2.19
C HIS A 207 -3.40 -12.23 1.77
N VAL A 208 -2.84 -13.13 0.94
CA VAL A 208 -3.44 -14.45 0.68
C VAL A 208 -3.69 -15.19 2.00
N VAL A 209 -2.68 -15.28 2.86
CA VAL A 209 -2.79 -16.01 4.13
C VAL A 209 -3.74 -15.30 5.10
N MET A 210 -3.66 -13.98 5.19
CA MET A 210 -4.49 -13.16 6.07
C MET A 210 -5.98 -13.22 5.70
N TYR A 211 -6.33 -12.97 4.43
CA TYR A 211 -7.72 -13.01 3.98
C TYR A 211 -8.28 -14.42 3.99
N LEU A 212 -7.45 -15.45 3.78
CA LEU A 212 -7.88 -16.84 3.96
C LEU A 212 -8.28 -17.10 5.41
N TYR A 213 -7.48 -16.65 6.38
CA TYR A 213 -7.84 -16.74 7.79
C TYR A 213 -9.17 -16.02 8.10
N TYR A 214 -9.37 -14.81 7.58
CA TYR A 214 -10.62 -14.07 7.80
C TYR A 214 -11.83 -14.71 7.12
N GLY A 215 -11.67 -15.26 5.91
CA GLY A 215 -12.70 -16.02 5.22
C GLY A 215 -13.10 -17.28 6.00
N LEU A 216 -12.12 -18.06 6.47
CA LEU A 216 -12.35 -19.22 7.32
C LEU A 216 -13.01 -18.85 8.65
N ALA A 217 -12.58 -17.74 9.27
CA ALA A 217 -13.19 -17.24 10.51
C ALA A 217 -14.65 -16.80 10.31
N ALA A 218 -15.01 -16.36 9.10
CA ALA A 218 -16.38 -15.97 8.77
C ALA A 218 -17.33 -17.17 8.59
N LEU A 219 -16.84 -18.39 8.37
CA LEU A 219 -17.67 -19.60 8.23
C LEU A 219 -18.38 -20.00 9.55
N GLY A 220 -17.82 -19.59 10.69
CA GLY A 220 -18.46 -19.69 12.00
C GLY A 220 -17.77 -20.65 12.98
N PRO A 221 -18.45 -20.98 14.11
CA PRO A 221 -17.84 -21.67 15.25
C PRO A 221 -17.13 -22.98 14.89
N GLY A 222 -17.73 -23.79 14.02
CA GLY A 222 -17.19 -25.07 13.57
C GLY A 222 -15.80 -24.95 12.94
N VAL A 223 -15.53 -23.91 12.16
CA VAL A 223 -14.22 -23.67 11.53
C VAL A 223 -13.28 -22.91 12.47
N THR A 224 -13.79 -21.92 13.21
CA THR A 224 -12.96 -21.07 14.09
C THR A 224 -12.20 -21.84 15.16
N ARG A 225 -12.71 -23.01 15.58
CA ARG A 225 -12.02 -23.95 16.47
C ARG A 225 -10.63 -24.34 15.98
N TYR A 226 -10.48 -24.52 14.68
CA TYR A 226 -9.23 -24.99 14.06
C TYR A 226 -8.25 -23.84 13.77
N LEU A 227 -8.65 -22.59 13.99
CA LEU A 227 -7.87 -21.38 13.68
C LEU A 227 -6.93 -20.96 14.84
N TRP A 228 -6.23 -21.93 15.45
CA TRP A 228 -5.29 -21.72 16.57
C TRP A 228 -4.03 -20.92 16.19
N TRP A 229 -3.70 -20.90 14.91
CA TRP A 229 -2.48 -20.31 14.35
C TRP A 229 -2.56 -18.79 14.12
N LYS A 230 -3.56 -18.10 14.68
CA LYS A 230 -3.72 -16.63 14.59
C LYS A 230 -2.44 -15.86 14.94
N ARG A 231 -1.69 -16.33 15.94
CA ARG A 231 -0.43 -15.70 16.38
C ARG A 231 0.64 -15.72 15.28
N TYR A 232 0.72 -16.80 14.50
CA TYR A 232 1.69 -16.94 13.42
C TYR A 232 1.39 -16.00 12.26
N LEU A 233 0.12 -15.62 12.05
CA LEU A 233 -0.25 -14.58 11.07
C LEU A 233 0.35 -13.23 11.44
N THR A 234 0.22 -12.82 12.71
CA THR A 234 0.82 -11.56 13.17
C THR A 234 2.34 -11.62 13.08
N SER A 235 2.94 -12.77 13.38
CA SER A 235 4.39 -12.98 13.19
C SER A 235 4.80 -12.87 11.72
N LEU A 236 4.01 -13.40 10.79
CA LEU A 236 4.26 -13.30 9.35
C LEU A 236 4.18 -11.85 8.86
N GLN A 237 3.19 -11.09 9.33
CA GLN A 237 3.07 -9.65 9.04
C GLN A 237 4.25 -8.84 9.57
N LEU A 238 4.71 -9.13 10.79
CA LEU A 238 5.92 -8.51 11.35
C LEU A 238 7.17 -8.87 10.55
N LEU A 239 7.33 -10.14 10.19
CA LEU A 239 8.45 -10.62 9.38
C LEU A 239 8.51 -9.92 8.02
N GLN A 240 7.36 -9.71 7.37
CA GLN A 240 7.27 -8.91 6.14
C GLN A 240 7.87 -7.52 6.36
N PHE A 241 7.47 -6.80 7.41
CA PHE A 241 7.99 -5.44 7.65
C PHE A 241 9.50 -5.42 7.92
N PHE A 242 10.04 -6.43 8.62
CA PHE A 242 11.47 -6.58 8.82
C PHE A 242 12.23 -6.81 7.51
N ILE A 243 11.75 -7.73 6.66
CA ILE A 243 12.37 -8.01 5.35
C ILE A 243 12.38 -6.76 4.48
N VAL A 244 11.25 -6.05 4.41
CA VAL A 244 11.12 -4.80 3.64
C VAL A 244 12.06 -3.72 4.18
N THR A 245 12.20 -3.60 5.50
CA THR A 245 13.10 -2.63 6.14
C THR A 245 14.56 -2.94 5.83
N ILE A 246 14.99 -4.20 5.97
CA ILE A 246 16.36 -4.62 5.65
C ILE A 246 16.69 -4.33 4.19
N HIS A 247 15.79 -4.68 3.27
CA HIS A 247 15.97 -4.41 1.84
C HIS A 247 16.06 -2.90 1.54
N THR A 248 15.20 -2.09 2.19
CA THR A 248 15.23 -0.62 2.03
C THR A 248 16.53 -0.03 2.57
N THR A 249 17.01 -0.49 3.72
CA THR A 249 18.28 -0.05 4.32
C THR A 249 19.46 -0.44 3.44
N TYR A 250 19.48 -1.66 2.89
CA TYR A 250 20.54 -2.10 1.97
C TYR A 250 20.58 -1.20 0.72
N ASN A 251 19.42 -0.86 0.15
CA ASN A 251 19.35 0.04 -1.00
C ASN A 251 19.84 1.47 -0.71
N LEU A 252 19.90 1.91 0.57
CA LEU A 252 20.47 3.21 0.94
C LEU A 252 22.00 3.21 0.89
N PHE A 253 22.63 2.03 0.98
CA PHE A 253 24.09 1.88 1.00
C PHE A 253 24.67 1.26 -0.26
N ALA A 254 23.84 0.76 -1.17
CA ALA A 254 24.29 0.20 -2.44
C ALA A 254 24.56 1.33 -3.46
N ASP A 255 25.68 1.23 -4.20
CA ASP A 255 26.06 2.13 -5.32
C ASP A 255 25.13 1.95 -6.52
N CYS A 256 23.87 2.28 -6.35
CA CYS A 256 22.88 2.34 -7.41
C CYS A 256 22.36 3.78 -7.47
N ASP A 257 22.11 4.30 -8.67
CA ASP A 257 21.76 5.72 -8.91
C ASP A 257 20.40 6.09 -8.30
N PHE A 258 20.34 6.24 -6.98
CA PHE A 258 19.13 6.45 -6.20
C PHE A 258 19.09 7.84 -5.56
N PRO A 259 17.91 8.49 -5.50
CA PRO A 259 17.72 9.65 -4.66
C PRO A 259 17.59 9.24 -3.17
N ASP A 260 18.64 9.47 -2.38
CA ASP A 260 18.73 9.11 -0.95
C ASP A 260 17.58 9.63 -0.08
N SER A 261 17.07 10.83 -0.38
CA SER A 261 16.02 11.49 0.40
C SER A 261 14.73 10.67 0.49
N MET A 262 14.42 9.87 -0.53
CA MET A 262 13.20 9.06 -0.59
C MET A 262 13.35 7.72 0.14
N ASN A 263 14.52 7.09 0.06
CA ASN A 263 14.83 5.88 0.84
C ASN A 263 14.70 6.16 2.35
N VAL A 264 15.08 7.36 2.79
CA VAL A 264 14.89 7.82 4.18
C VAL A 264 13.41 7.93 4.56
N VAL A 265 12.54 8.43 3.68
CA VAL A 265 11.08 8.53 3.94
C VAL A 265 10.44 7.14 4.07
N VAL A 266 10.78 6.21 3.18
CA VAL A 266 10.26 4.83 3.23
C VAL A 266 10.76 4.10 4.47
N LEU A 267 12.02 4.32 4.85
CA LEU A 267 12.59 3.78 6.08
C LEU A 267 11.85 4.33 7.31
N ALA A 268 11.63 5.65 7.38
CA ALA A 268 10.87 6.26 8.46
C ALA A 268 9.43 5.72 8.56
N TYR A 269 8.75 5.56 7.42
CA TYR A 269 7.42 4.95 7.37
C TYR A 269 7.43 3.49 7.85
N SER A 270 8.39 2.69 7.37
CA SER A 270 8.52 1.27 7.75
C SER A 270 8.79 1.11 9.26
N LEU A 271 9.67 1.95 9.82
CA LEU A 271 9.93 1.98 11.26
C LEU A 271 8.69 2.37 12.07
N SER A 272 7.88 3.32 11.57
CA SER A 272 6.60 3.69 12.22
C SER A 272 5.63 2.51 12.30
N LEU A 273 5.51 1.71 11.23
CA LEU A 273 4.66 0.52 11.21
C LEU A 273 5.19 -0.58 12.12
N ILE A 274 6.51 -0.82 12.12
CA ILE A 274 7.14 -1.80 13.03
C ILE A 274 6.84 -1.43 14.49
N ALA A 275 6.98 -0.15 14.86
CA ALA A 275 6.69 0.31 16.22
C ALA A 275 5.22 0.06 16.59
N LEU A 276 4.29 0.43 15.71
CA LEU A 276 2.84 0.25 15.95
C LEU A 276 2.42 -1.22 16.03
N PHE A 277 2.93 -2.09 15.13
CA PHE A 277 2.63 -3.52 15.15
C PHE A 277 3.28 -4.23 16.35
N SER A 278 4.50 -3.83 16.72
CA SER A 278 5.18 -4.36 17.92
C SER A 278 4.40 -4.01 19.19
N ASN A 279 3.93 -2.76 19.29
CA ASN A 279 3.06 -2.31 20.37
C ASN A 279 1.75 -3.12 20.42
N PHE A 280 1.09 -3.30 19.27
CA PHE A 280 -0.11 -4.14 19.18
C PHE A 280 0.14 -5.59 19.62
N TYR A 281 1.26 -6.19 19.18
CA TYR A 281 1.63 -7.56 19.52
C TYR A 281 1.88 -7.71 21.03
N TYR A 282 2.63 -6.76 21.62
CA TYR A 282 2.90 -6.74 23.05
C TYR A 282 1.60 -6.72 23.88
N HIS A 283 0.70 -5.79 23.60
CA HIS A 283 -0.57 -5.68 24.34
C HIS A 283 -1.54 -6.83 24.09
N SER A 284 -1.55 -7.38 22.87
CA SER A 284 -2.50 -8.44 22.51
C SER A 284 -2.10 -9.83 23.01
N TYR A 285 -0.80 -10.11 23.08
CA TYR A 285 -0.28 -11.47 23.32
C TYR A 285 0.64 -11.61 24.54
N LEU A 286 1.50 -10.61 24.82
CA LEU A 286 2.50 -10.72 25.89
C LEU A 286 1.97 -10.17 27.22
N ALA A 287 1.41 -8.96 27.23
CA ALA A 287 0.87 -8.34 28.45
C ALA A 287 -0.27 -9.16 29.09
N LYS A 288 -1.05 -9.91 28.28
CA LYS A 288 -2.07 -10.84 28.77
C LYS A 288 -1.50 -12.11 29.41
N LYS A 289 -0.29 -12.52 29.05
CA LYS A 289 0.41 -13.64 29.71
C LYS A 289 0.95 -13.20 31.06
N THR A 290 1.53 -12.02 31.16
CA THR A 290 2.10 -11.50 32.42
C THR A 290 1.05 -11.26 33.51
N LYS A 291 -0.21 -10.96 33.15
CA LYS A 291 -1.33 -10.86 34.11
C LYS A 291 -1.93 -12.21 34.53
N LYS A 292 -1.54 -13.32 33.90
CA LYS A 292 -2.02 -14.69 34.19
C LYS A 292 -0.99 -15.55 34.95
N THR A 293 0.21 -15.05 35.10
CA THR A 293 1.26 -15.51 36.04
C THR A 293 1.22 -14.64 37.27
#